data_AF-A0A328KRR0-F1
#
_entry.id   AF-A0A328KRR0-F1
#
_cell.length_a   1.000
_cell.length_b   1.000
_cell.length_c   1.000
_cell.angle_alpha   90.00
_cell.angle_beta   90.00
_cell.angle_gamma   90.00
#
_symmetry.space_group_name_H-M   'P 1'
#
loop_
_entity.id
_entity.type
_entity.pdbx_description
1 polymer ?
#
loop_
_entity_poly.entity_id
_entity_poly.type
_entity_poly.pdbx_seq_one_letter_code
_entity_poly.pdbx_strand_id
1 'polypeptide(L)' 'MGDDRFNSTDSRNGLGYIDVSDIVGKSQLLYYPLDRIKIVK' A
#
# COMPACT_ATOMS: atom_id res chain seq x y z
N MET A 1 6.60 -1.43 -0.35
CA MET A 1 6.81 -0.08 -0.90
C MET A 1 5.50 0.66 -0.83
N GLY A 2 5.52 1.95 -0.54
CA GLY A 2 4.30 2.76 -0.55
C GLY A 2 3.84 3.08 -1.97
N ASP A 3 2.55 3.37 -2.13
CA ASP A 3 1.97 3.76 -3.41
C ASP A 3 2.41 5.17 -3.83
N ASP A 4 2.59 6.11 -2.88
CA ASP A 4 3.25 7.39 -3.13
C ASP A 4 4.76 7.19 -3.23
N ARG A 5 5.20 6.79 -4.43
CA ARG A 5 6.55 6.29 -4.68
C ARG A 5 7.64 7.29 -4.33
N PHE A 6 7.38 8.60 -4.43
CA PHE A 6 8.39 9.66 -4.23
C PHE A 6 8.45 10.17 -2.79
N ASN A 7 7.36 10.04 -2.02
CA ASN A 7 7.30 10.50 -0.63
C ASN A 7 7.21 9.37 0.40
N SER A 8 7.32 8.10 -0.03
CA SER A 8 7.29 6.95 0.87
C SER A 8 8.68 6.62 1.42
N THR A 9 8.83 6.61 2.73
CA THR A 9 9.92 5.88 3.41
C THR A 9 9.54 4.40 3.50
N ASP A 10 10.27 3.55 2.80
CA ASP A 10 10.00 2.11 2.71
C ASP A 10 11.31 1.30 2.64
N SER A 11 11.18 0.00 2.36
CA SER A 11 12.31 -0.92 2.28
C SER A 11 13.47 -0.45 1.38
N ARG A 12 13.21 0.40 0.37
CA ARG A 12 14.23 0.86 -0.58
C ARG A 12 15.17 1.94 -0.04
N ASN A 13 14.72 2.73 0.93
CA ASN A 13 15.38 3.99 1.29
C ASN A 13 15.69 4.15 2.79
N GLY A 14 15.73 3.04 3.53
CA GLY A 14 16.29 3.04 4.89
C GLY A 14 15.80 1.92 5.80
N LEU A 15 14.64 1.31 5.51
CA LEU A 15 14.02 0.33 6.43
C LEU A 15 14.40 -1.13 6.15
N GLY A 16 14.84 -1.47 4.93
CA GLY A 16 15.20 -2.84 4.56
C GLY A 16 14.00 -3.81 4.55
N TYR A 17 14.29 -5.10 4.73
CA TYR A 17 13.24 -6.12 4.80
C TYR A 17 12.52 -6.10 6.16
N ILE A 18 11.24 -6.46 6.15
CA ILE A 18 10.39 -6.59 7.34
C ILE A 18 10.34 -8.08 7.73
N ASP A 19 10.46 -8.40 9.02
CA ASP A 19 10.27 -9.78 9.49
C ASP A 19 8.79 -10.18 9.40
N VAL A 20 8.53 -11.45 9.14
CA VAL A 20 7.16 -11.98 9.08
C VAL A 20 6.45 -11.85 10.44
N SER A 21 7.18 -11.90 11.55
CA SER A 21 6.61 -11.69 12.89
C SER A 21 6.04 -10.30 13.09
N ASP A 22 6.52 -9.32 12.33
CA ASP A 22 6.09 -7.92 12.45
C ASP A 22 4.82 -7.63 11.62
N ILE A 23 4.32 -8.62 10.86
CA ILE A 23 3.10 -8.48 10.07
C ILE A 23 1.87 -8.67 10.98
N VAL A 24 1.18 -7.56 11.27
CA VAL A 24 -0.04 -7.56 12.09
C VAL A 24 -1.28 -7.99 11.31
N GLY A 25 -1.30 -7.86 9.98
CA GLY A 25 -2.46 -8.25 9.17
C GLY A 25 -2.41 -7.78 7.71
N LYS A 26 -3.58 -7.83 7.05
CA LYS A 26 -3.77 -7.38 5.66
C LYS A 26 -4.85 -6.30 5.61
N SER A 27 -4.61 -5.24 4.84
CA SER A 27 -5.59 -4.18 4.63
C SER A 27 -6.81 -4.71 3.87
N GLN A 28 -7.99 -4.28 4.29
CA GLN A 28 -9.23 -4.48 3.54
C GLN A 28 -9.51 -3.22 2.72
N LEU A 29 -9.78 -3.38 1.42
CA LEU A 29 -10.19 -2.27 0.57
C LEU A 29 -11.70 -2.06 0.73
N LEU A 30 -12.09 -0.94 1.33
CA LEU A 30 -13.48 -0.48 1.30
C LEU A 30 -13.63 0.52 0.15
N TYR A 31 -14.29 0.09 -0.91
CA TYR A 31 -14.61 0.96 -2.04
C TYR A 31 -16.10 1.28 -2.04
N TYR A 32 -16.44 2.57 -1.87
CA TYR A 32 -17.82 3.05 -1.92
C TYR A 32 -17.88 4.53 -2.32
N PRO A 33 -18.87 4.94 -3.13
CA PRO A 33 -19.83 4.09 -3.85
C PRO A 33 -19.22 3.47 -5.13
N LEU A 34 -19.64 2.24 -5.47
CA LEU A 34 -19.10 1.43 -6.57
C LEU A 34 -19.29 2.06 -7.97
N ASP A 35 -20.24 2.99 -8.10
CA ASP A 35 -20.56 3.72 -9.34
C ASP A 35 -19.48 4.74 -9.76
N ARG A 36 -18.51 5.04 -8.88
CA ARG A 36 -17.39 5.95 -9.19
C ARG A 36 -16.18 5.25 -9.79
N ILE A 37 -16.21 3.93 -9.98
CA ILE A 37 -15.09 3.20 -10.60
C ILE A 37 -14.99 3.61 -12.05
N LYS A 38 -13.86 4.23 -12.42
CA LYS A 38 -13.53 4.54 -13.81
C LYS A 38 -12.33 3.70 -14.22
N ILE A 39 -12.51 2.88 -15.26
CA ILE A 39 -11.39 2.25 -15.94
C ILE A 39 -10.84 3.30 -16.91
N VAL A 40 -9.64 3.80 -16.62
CA VAL A 40 -8.92 4.74 -17.49
C VAL A 40 -7.95 3.93 -18.35
N LYS A 41 -7.96 4.19 -19.67
CA LYS A 41 -7.09 3.53 -20.65
C LYS A 41 -5.70 4.17 -20.67
#